data_AF-A0A1Y1J9I0-F1
#
_entry.id   AF-A0A1Y1J9I0-F1
#
_cell.length_a   1.000
_cell.length_b   1.000
_cell.length_c   1.000
_cell.angle_alpha   90.00
_cell.angle_beta   90.00
_cell.angle_gamma   90.00
#
_symmetry.space_group_name_H-M   'P 1'
#
loop_
_entity.id
_entity.type
_entity.pdbx_description
1 polymer ?
#
loop_
_entity_poly.entity_id
_entity_poly.type
_entity_poly.pdbx_seq_one_letter_code
_entity_poly.pdbx_strand_id
1 'polypeptide(L)'
;MDETQNSRIVDLFNLKKRDKDYVDKQDLIVILKSLGFKICYEIFEDNKNCYSFDELKDYVLKFENKHYAKEKVEKCISFLNPHNETINRNLLKTLLCEHGNKFTESEFKKFLVDIPIDTQGNINHFELVQM
;
A
#
# COMPACT_ATOMS: atom_id res chain seq x y z
N MET A 1 8.02 -15.62 2.50
CA MET A 1 7.38 -16.29 1.36
C MET A 1 7.60 -17.79 1.47
N ASP A 2 6.51 -18.56 1.53
CA ASP A 2 6.52 -20.03 1.56
C ASP A 2 6.97 -20.60 0.19
N GLU A 3 7.61 -21.77 0.18
CA GLU A 3 8.08 -22.47 -1.03
C GLU A 3 6.94 -22.70 -2.04
N THR A 4 5.72 -22.96 -1.55
CA THR A 4 4.52 -23.15 -2.38
C THR A 4 4.16 -21.89 -3.16
N GLN A 5 4.27 -20.71 -2.54
CA GLN A 5 4.00 -19.44 -3.22
C GLN A 5 5.08 -19.09 -4.22
N ASN A 6 6.35 -19.37 -3.90
CA ASN A 6 7.46 -19.22 -4.84
C ASN A 6 7.25 -20.05 -6.12
N SER A 7 6.87 -21.33 -5.98
CA SER A 7 6.56 -22.19 -7.13
C SER A 7 5.43 -21.60 -7.99
N ARG A 8 4.35 -21.13 -7.35
CA ARG A 8 3.22 -20.53 -8.06
C ARG A 8 3.61 -19.26 -8.84
N ILE A 9 4.50 -18.43 -8.30
CA ILE A 9 4.99 -17.22 -8.99
C ILE A 9 5.81 -17.62 -10.22
N VAL A 10 6.70 -18.62 -10.08
CA VAL A 10 7.49 -19.17 -11.20
C VAL A 10 6.58 -19.68 -12.31
N ASP A 11 5.57 -20.49 -11.97
CA ASP A 11 4.65 -21.09 -12.94
C ASP A 11 3.85 -20.03 -13.70
N LEU A 12 3.30 -19.05 -12.97
CA LEU A 12 2.52 -17.95 -13.56
C LEU A 12 3.38 -17.09 -14.49
N PHE A 13 4.63 -16.80 -14.11
CA PHE A 13 5.55 -16.03 -14.94
C PHE A 13 5.92 -16.80 -16.21
N ASN A 14 6.28 -18.09 -16.08
CA ASN A 14 6.63 -18.94 -17.22
C ASN A 14 5.47 -19.12 -18.20
N LEU A 15 4.24 -19.22 -17.70
CA LEU A 15 3.03 -19.31 -18.52
C LEU A 15 2.81 -18.05 -19.36
N LYS A 16 3.13 -16.88 -18.81
CA LYS A 16 2.90 -15.59 -19.48
C LYS A 16 4.04 -15.14 -20.38
N LYS A 17 5.29 -15.32 -19.96
CA LYS A 17 6.47 -14.89 -20.74
C LYS A 17 6.58 -15.64 -22.07
N ARG A 18 6.05 -16.87 -22.17
CA ARG A 18 6.22 -17.77 -23.33
C ARG A 18 7.72 -17.93 -23.66
N ASP A 19 8.11 -17.57 -24.88
CA ASP A 19 9.49 -17.62 -25.37
C ASP A 19 10.32 -16.38 -25.02
N LYS A 20 9.75 -15.41 -24.29
CA LYS A 20 10.44 -14.20 -23.85
C LYS A 20 11.00 -14.37 -22.43
N ASP A 21 11.88 -13.44 -22.08
CA ASP A 21 12.53 -13.35 -20.77
C ASP A 21 11.78 -12.41 -19.81
N TYR A 22 10.70 -11.79 -20.30
CA TYR A 22 9.90 -10.78 -19.61
C TYR A 22 8.41 -10.97 -19.86
N VAL A 23 7.59 -10.35 -19.02
CA VAL A 23 6.13 -10.20 -19.20
C VAL A 23 5.79 -8.73 -19.47
N ASP A 24 4.68 -8.48 -20.16
CA ASP A 24 4.21 -7.11 -20.31
C ASP A 24 3.45 -6.59 -19.09
N LYS A 25 3.12 -5.30 -19.07
CA LYS A 25 2.40 -4.67 -17.96
C LYS A 25 1.06 -5.33 -17.65
N GLN A 26 0.31 -5.74 -18.68
CA GLN A 26 -0.99 -6.37 -18.49
C GLN A 26 -0.84 -7.77 -17.91
N ASP A 27 0.11 -8.53 -18.42
CA ASP A 27 0.42 -9.86 -17.90
C ASP A 27 0.95 -9.80 -16.46
N LEU A 28 1.80 -8.82 -16.11
CA LEU A 28 2.22 -8.58 -14.72
C LEU A 28 1.00 -8.35 -13.81
N ILE A 29 0.08 -7.47 -14.21
CA ILE A 29 -1.14 -7.17 -13.45
C ILE A 29 -2.01 -8.41 -13.29
N VAL A 30 -2.14 -9.24 -14.33
CA VAL A 30 -2.90 -10.50 -14.28
C VAL A 30 -2.25 -11.48 -13.31
N ILE A 31 -0.92 -11.61 -13.32
CA ILE A 31 -0.19 -12.48 -12.38
C ILE A 31 -0.47 -12.02 -10.94
N LEU A 32 -0.28 -10.73 -10.64
CA LEU A 32 -0.47 -10.18 -9.30
C LEU A 32 -1.92 -10.35 -8.81
N LYS A 33 -2.92 -10.12 -9.68
CA LYS A 33 -4.34 -10.41 -9.38
C LYS A 33 -4.58 -11.89 -9.12
N SER A 34 -3.95 -12.77 -9.89
CA SER A 34 -4.06 -14.24 -9.73
C SER A 34 -3.41 -14.75 -8.45
N LEU A 35 -2.47 -14.00 -7.88
CA LEU A 35 -1.91 -14.22 -6.54
C LEU A 35 -2.81 -13.69 -5.41
N GLY A 36 -3.89 -12.97 -5.75
CA GLY A 36 -4.88 -12.46 -4.80
C GLY A 36 -4.70 -11.01 -4.41
N PHE A 37 -3.74 -10.29 -5.01
CA PHE A 37 -3.51 -8.88 -4.68
C PHE A 37 -4.55 -7.96 -5.31
N LYS A 38 -4.99 -6.96 -4.54
CA LYS A 38 -5.85 -5.88 -5.02
C LYS A 38 -4.97 -4.77 -5.61
N ILE A 39 -4.97 -4.67 -6.93
CA ILE A 39 -4.09 -3.76 -7.68
C ILE A 39 -4.76 -2.41 -7.89
N CYS A 40 -4.06 -1.32 -7.54
CA CYS A 40 -4.38 0.03 -8.00
C CYS A 40 -3.48 0.37 -9.19
N TYR A 41 -4.03 0.83 -10.32
CA TYR A 41 -3.21 1.13 -11.51
C TYR A 41 -2.22 2.29 -11.28
N GLU A 42 -2.48 3.14 -10.28
CA GLU A 42 -1.60 4.22 -9.83
C GLU A 42 -0.21 3.72 -9.40
N ILE A 43 -0.04 2.44 -9.04
CA ILE A 43 1.29 1.93 -8.65
C ILE A 43 2.24 1.79 -9.84
N PHE A 44 1.72 1.75 -11.06
CA PHE A 44 2.49 1.62 -12.29
C PHE A 44 2.54 2.98 -13.01
N GLU A 45 3.03 4.00 -12.30
CA GLU A 45 3.26 5.34 -12.84
C GLU A 45 4.36 5.40 -13.92
N ASP A 46 5.11 4.31 -14.10
CA ASP A 46 6.10 4.21 -15.17
C ASP A 46 5.47 3.94 -16.54
N ASN A 47 6.12 4.48 -17.58
CA ASN A 47 5.84 4.14 -18.98
C ASN A 47 6.48 2.80 -19.38
N LYS A 48 6.91 2.00 -18.41
CA LYS A 48 7.54 0.71 -18.62
C LYS A 48 6.47 -0.31 -19.01
N ASN A 49 6.82 -1.20 -19.93
CA ASN A 49 5.90 -2.23 -20.42
C ASN A 49 6.52 -3.63 -20.50
N CYS A 50 7.74 -3.82 -19.99
CA CYS A 50 8.43 -5.10 -20.00
C CYS A 50 9.02 -5.32 -18.60
N TYR A 51 8.64 -6.39 -17.92
CA TYR A 51 9.05 -6.65 -16.53
C TYR A 51 9.70 -8.03 -16.43
N SER A 52 10.88 -8.07 -15.79
CA SER A 52 11.59 -9.32 -15.54
C SER A 52 10.97 -10.11 -14.38
N PHE A 53 11.45 -11.34 -14.20
CA PHE A 53 11.04 -12.17 -13.07
C PHE A 53 11.41 -11.56 -11.71
N ASP A 54 12.59 -10.94 -11.61
CA ASP A 54 13.05 -10.29 -10.39
C ASP A 54 12.18 -9.08 -10.04
N GLU A 55 11.73 -8.35 -11.06
CA GLU A 55 10.78 -7.24 -10.86
C GLU A 55 9.42 -7.74 -10.39
N LEU A 56 8.89 -8.82 -10.97
CA LEU A 56 7.67 -9.45 -10.46
C LEU A 56 7.83 -9.84 -8.99
N LYS A 57 8.95 -10.44 -8.60
CA LYS A 57 9.23 -10.78 -7.20
C LYS A 57 9.24 -9.55 -6.30
N ASP A 58 9.88 -8.47 -6.73
CA ASP A 58 9.88 -7.20 -6.00
C ASP A 58 8.47 -6.65 -5.80
N TYR A 59 7.62 -6.66 -6.84
CA TYR A 59 6.21 -6.28 -6.71
C TYR A 59 5.48 -7.16 -5.69
N VAL A 60 5.64 -8.49 -5.77
CA VAL A 60 5.02 -9.42 -4.83
C VAL A 60 5.44 -9.09 -3.39
N LEU A 61 6.74 -8.90 -3.14
CA LEU A 61 7.25 -8.53 -1.81
C LEU A 61 6.68 -7.20 -1.33
N LYS A 62 6.56 -6.20 -2.21
CA LYS A 62 5.96 -4.91 -1.87
C LYS A 62 4.48 -5.05 -1.51
N PHE A 63 3.73 -5.90 -2.21
CA PHE A 63 2.34 -6.18 -1.88
C PHE A 63 2.17 -6.92 -0.55
N GLU A 64 2.99 -7.95 -0.31
CA GLU A 64 2.98 -8.71 0.95
C GLU A 64 3.27 -7.79 2.15
N ASN A 65 4.21 -6.86 2.01
CA ASN A 65 4.60 -5.92 3.06
C ASN A 65 3.68 -4.69 3.17
N LYS A 66 2.56 -4.66 2.43
CA LYS A 66 1.64 -3.51 2.33
C LYS A 66 2.33 -2.20 1.91
N HIS A 67 3.47 -2.26 1.22
CA HIS A 67 4.32 -1.11 0.91
C HIS A 67 3.53 0.05 0.28
N TYR A 68 2.75 -0.23 -0.77
CA TYR A 68 1.98 0.80 -1.48
C TYR A 68 0.88 1.44 -0.64
N ALA A 69 0.31 0.70 0.32
CA ALA A 69 -0.66 1.28 1.26
C ALA A 69 0.05 2.24 2.22
N LYS A 70 1.20 1.82 2.77
CA LYS A 70 2.03 2.64 3.66
C LYS A 70 2.52 3.91 2.97
N GLU A 71 3.05 3.79 1.76
CA GLU A 71 3.53 4.92 0.96
C GLU A 71 2.40 5.91 0.65
N LYS A 72 1.20 5.42 0.33
CA LYS A 72 0.03 6.29 0.10
C LYS A 72 -0.37 7.04 1.36
N VAL A 73 -0.40 6.36 2.51
CA VAL A 73 -0.69 7.00 3.81
C VAL A 73 0.37 8.05 4.14
N GLU A 74 1.65 7.73 3.97
CA GLU A 74 2.78 8.63 4.21
C GLU A 74 2.71 9.90 3.34
N LYS A 75 2.43 9.75 2.03
CA LYS A 75 2.21 10.88 1.12
C LYS A 75 1.02 11.75 1.57
N CYS A 76 -0.09 11.13 1.98
CA CYS A 76 -1.25 11.87 2.48
C CYS A 76 -0.95 12.63 3.77
N ILE A 77 -0.25 12.01 4.72
CA ILE A 77 0.11 12.65 5.99
C ILE A 77 1.07 13.81 5.74
N SER A 78 2.11 13.60 4.92
CA SER A 78 3.05 14.64 4.52
C SER A 78 2.34 15.81 3.83
N PHE A 79 1.32 15.54 3.01
CA PHE A 79 0.53 16.59 2.37
C PHE A 79 -0.32 17.38 3.37
N LEU A 80 -0.95 16.70 4.34
CA LEU A 80 -1.87 17.32 5.31
C LEU A 80 -1.13 18.01 6.47
N ASN A 81 0.08 17.56 6.81
CA ASN A 81 0.85 18.02 7.95
C ASN A 81 2.37 18.05 7.64
N PRO A 82 2.81 18.88 6.66
CA PRO A 82 4.15 18.80 6.05
C PRO A 82 5.33 19.15 6.96
N HIS A 83 5.08 19.78 8.10
CA HIS A 83 6.13 20.36 8.96
C HIS A 83 6.22 19.75 10.35
N ASN A 84 5.35 18.79 10.68
CA ASN A 84 5.33 18.19 12.02
C ASN A 84 5.37 16.67 11.89
N GLU A 85 6.12 16.00 12.75
CA GLU A 85 6.22 14.53 12.83
C GLU A 85 5.05 13.88 13.59
N THR A 86 4.22 14.73 14.22
CA THR A 86 3.03 14.32 14.95
C THR A 86 1.82 15.12 14.49
N ILE A 87 0.63 14.56 14.65
CA ILE A 87 -0.64 15.23 14.38
C ILE A 87 -1.57 15.11 15.59
N ASN A 88 -2.17 16.23 15.98
CA ASN A 88 -3.15 16.21 17.06
C ASN A 88 -4.40 15.43 16.64
N ARG A 89 -4.91 14.55 17.51
CA ARG A 89 -6.07 13.71 17.19
C ARG A 89 -7.32 14.51 16.80
N ASN A 90 -7.49 15.72 17.35
CA ASN A 90 -8.66 16.57 17.05
C ASN A 90 -8.53 17.18 15.65
N LEU A 91 -7.31 17.58 15.26
CA LEU A 91 -7.03 18.03 13.90
C LEU A 91 -7.26 16.89 12.89
N LEU A 92 -6.76 15.69 13.20
CA LEU A 92 -7.00 14.50 12.38
C LEU A 92 -8.50 14.18 12.25
N LYS A 93 -9.27 14.34 13.34
CA LYS A 93 -10.73 14.19 13.32
C LYS A 93 -11.38 15.18 12.36
N THR A 94 -11.05 16.47 12.45
CA THR A 94 -11.57 17.50 11.55
C THR A 94 -11.22 17.21 10.09
N LEU A 95 -9.98 16.81 9.79
CA LEU A 95 -9.56 16.46 8.44
C LEU A 95 -10.33 15.26 7.85
N LEU A 96 -10.51 14.19 8.64
CA LEU A 96 -11.10 12.94 8.15
C LEU A 96 -12.63 12.90 8.20
N CYS A 97 -13.23 13.54 9.20
CA CYS A 97 -14.68 13.51 9.44
C CYS A 97 -15.37 14.74 8.85
N GLU A 98 -14.85 15.95 9.09
CA GLU A 98 -15.55 17.20 8.78
C GLU A 98 -15.25 17.70 7.35
N HIS A 99 -14.00 17.56 6.90
CA HIS A 99 -13.61 17.96 5.54
C HIS A 99 -13.61 16.79 4.54
N GLY A 100 -13.36 15.57 5.02
CA GLY A 100 -13.18 14.40 4.16
C GLY A 100 -14.43 13.56 3.91
N ASN A 101 -15.49 13.66 4.75
CA ASN A 101 -16.63 12.72 4.75
C ASN A 101 -16.23 11.23 4.71
N LYS A 102 -15.04 10.87 5.22
CA LYS A 102 -14.51 9.50 5.13
C LYS A 102 -14.87 8.63 6.33
N PHE A 103 -15.12 9.25 7.48
CA PHE A 103 -15.43 8.57 8.72
C PHE A 103 -16.61 9.22 9.42
N THR A 104 -17.54 8.41 9.92
CA THR A 104 -18.42 8.83 11.01
C THR A 104 -17.61 8.96 12.31
N GLU A 105 -18.12 9.70 13.28
CA GLU A 105 -17.45 9.82 14.58
C GLU A 105 -17.25 8.45 15.26
N SER A 106 -18.17 7.51 15.05
CA SER A 106 -18.07 6.16 15.61
C SER A 106 -16.94 5.34 14.96
N GLU A 107 -16.74 5.47 13.65
CA GLU A 107 -15.67 4.79 12.92
C GLU A 107 -14.32 5.42 13.23
N PHE A 108 -14.26 6.75 13.38
CA PHE A 108 -13.04 7.43 13.81
C PHE A 108 -12.60 7.01 15.21
N LYS A 109 -13.55 6.86 16.15
CA LYS A 109 -13.23 6.31 17.48
C LYS A 109 -12.66 4.90 17.41
N LYS A 110 -13.23 4.03 16.57
CA LYS A 110 -12.71 2.67 16.34
C LYS A 110 -11.33 2.69 15.69
N PHE A 111 -11.11 3.58 14.73
CA PHE A 111 -9.83 3.76 14.05
C PHE A 111 -8.70 4.12 15.04
N LEU A 112 -8.99 4.95 16.04
CA LEU A 112 -7.99 5.34 17.05
C LEU A 112 -7.73 4.30 18.15
N VAL A 113 -8.48 3.18 18.22
CA VAL A 113 -8.35 2.20 19.33
C VAL A 113 -6.96 1.60 19.41
N ASP A 114 -6.37 1.31 18.24
CA ASP A 114 -5.08 0.62 18.15
C ASP A 114 -3.90 1.59 17.94
N ILE A 115 -4.14 2.89 18.01
CA ILE A 115 -3.12 3.92 17.73
C ILE A 115 -2.64 4.54 19.04
N PRO A 116 -1.33 4.49 19.35
CA PRO A 116 -0.76 5.17 20.50
C PRO A 116 -0.96 6.69 20.41
N ILE A 117 -1.52 7.27 21.47
CA ILE A 117 -1.70 8.73 21.62
C ILE A 117 -0.87 9.19 22.82
N ASP A 118 -0.08 10.24 22.64
CA ASP A 118 0.73 10.80 23.71
C ASP A 118 -0.11 11.57 24.76
N THR A 119 0.55 12.03 25.84
CA THR A 119 -0.11 12.78 26.92
C THR A 119 -0.67 14.14 26.49
N GLN A 120 -0.24 14.66 25.34
CA GLN A 120 -0.71 15.91 24.74
C GLN A 120 -1.81 15.70 23.70
N GLY A 121 -2.18 14.43 23.42
CA GLY A 121 -3.21 14.09 22.44
C GLY A 121 -2.71 14.02 21.00
N ASN A 122 -1.39 13.93 20.77
CA ASN A 122 -0.81 13.78 19.45
C ASN A 122 -0.51 12.33 19.11
N ILE A 123 -0.58 12.06 17.81
CA ILE A 123 -0.30 10.77 17.20
C ILE A 123 0.97 10.93 16.36
N ASN A 124 1.93 10.03 16.52
CA ASN A 124 3.12 10.01 15.67
C ASN A 124 2.75 9.52 14.26
N HIS A 125 3.27 10.19 13.24
CA HIS A 125 3.05 9.82 11.85
C HIS A 125 3.45 8.39 11.54
N PHE A 126 4.53 7.91 12.16
CA PHE A 126 4.98 6.52 12.05
C PHE A 126 3.88 5.53 12.44
N GLU A 127 3.17 5.78 13.54
CA GLU A 127 2.09 4.90 14.01
C GLU A 127 0.95 4.82 13.00
N LEU A 128 0.60 5.95 12.36
CA LEU A 128 -0.42 5.98 11.30
C LEU A 128 0.00 5.19 10.05
N VAL A 129 1.30 5.18 9.73
CA VAL A 129 1.84 4.44 8.57
C VAL A 129 1.98 2.95 8.87
N GLN A 130 2.14 2.54 10.14
CA GLN A 130 2.35 1.13 10.49
C GLN A 130 1.06 0.30 10.66
N MET A 131 -0.13 0.92 10.68
CA MET A 131 -1.43 0.24 10.73
C MET A 131 -1.62 -0.79 9.59
#